data_AF-A0A2I0T2X3-F1
#
_entry.id   AF-A0A2I0T2X3-F1
#
_cell.length_a   1.000
_cell.length_b   1.000
_cell.length_c   1.000
_cell.angle_alpha   90.00
_cell.angle_beta   90.00
_cell.angle_gamma   90.00
#
_symmetry.space_group_name_H-M   'P 1'
#
loop_
_entity.id
_entity.type
_entity.pdbx_description
1 polymer ?
#
loop_
_entity_poly.entity_id
_entity_poly.type
_entity_poly.pdbx_seq_one_letter_code
_entity_poly.pdbx_strand_id
1 'polypeptide(L)'
;MFMATMEEPSMLRYSIAFPLLCTHFSRCVHPMCPEEYPHLKAIALGMCNKFLEEMARQTSACVMDACAEQHNLSEQHCASTVSKARNKKTMKQPAKKGEPERDKPGAESQRKDRTLTTNMDKLHLVLAELSLSLNHVPNFTVFEHTVTPAEYLSSHLETRFTKAIVAIAGYSQATQEVARPSEVLVGLSAYVTFIQSLGQLVGLDTGRIIRSVLLQQTQPRDAAGDQTLTTIYTNWYLEALLRQASTGAIVLAPALQAFTTVPREGEPPFSAAEFSDISDGTSPEEDYKVACLLLVFVAVSLPLLASDPASVYNTEMDGEASPRPRVPSPGRVPMTLTPTVSHLVCAGNPVVTGAPWPQRWGQQDPGLEGGGGP
;
A
#
# COMPACT_ATOMS: atom_id res chain seq x y z
N MET A 1 -11.92 34.53 4.50
CA MET A 1 -11.70 34.26 5.94
C MET A 1 -11.19 32.85 6.13
N PHE A 2 -11.97 31.81 5.82
CA PHE A 2 -11.53 30.42 5.93
C PHE A 2 -10.17 30.13 5.28
N MET A 3 -9.96 30.50 4.00
CA MET A 3 -8.66 30.28 3.33
C MET A 3 -7.48 30.93 4.06
N ALA A 4 -7.64 32.17 4.51
CA ALA A 4 -6.60 32.87 5.29
C ALA A 4 -6.32 32.17 6.64
N THR A 5 -7.34 31.54 7.25
CA THR A 5 -7.16 30.68 8.43
C THR A 5 -6.39 29.41 8.10
N MET A 6 -6.62 28.80 6.94
CA MET A 6 -5.92 27.58 6.49
C MET A 6 -4.46 27.82 6.07
N GLU A 7 -4.10 29.07 5.73
CA GLU A 7 -2.74 29.47 5.37
C GLU A 7 -1.84 29.76 6.58
N GLU A 8 -2.43 30.17 7.71
CA GLU A 8 -1.69 30.61 8.90
C GLU A 8 -1.66 29.50 9.98
N PRO A 9 -0.49 28.88 10.28
CA PRO A 9 -0.41 27.73 11.18
C PRO A 9 -1.00 27.96 12.57
N SER A 10 -0.79 29.16 13.13
CA SER A 10 -1.30 29.53 14.45
C SER A 10 -2.84 29.64 14.52
N MET A 11 -3.48 29.78 13.36
CA MET A 11 -4.94 29.93 13.24
C MET A 11 -5.65 28.61 12.93
N LEU A 12 -4.92 27.56 12.52
CA LEU A 12 -5.48 26.26 12.11
C LEU A 12 -6.35 25.62 13.18
N ARG A 13 -6.03 25.77 14.48
CA ARG A 13 -6.87 25.28 15.59
C ARG A 13 -8.31 25.80 15.57
N TYR A 14 -8.54 26.97 14.99
CA TYR A 14 -9.86 27.61 14.94
C TYR A 14 -10.63 27.29 13.65
N SER A 15 -10.06 26.53 12.72
CA SER A 15 -10.67 26.25 11.41
C SER A 15 -12.03 25.54 11.51
N ILE A 16 -12.25 24.70 12.54
CA ILE A 16 -13.54 24.04 12.80
C ILE A 16 -14.71 25.01 13.07
N ALA A 17 -14.42 26.26 13.44
CA ALA A 17 -15.45 27.27 13.63
C ALA A 17 -16.27 27.51 12.35
N PHE A 18 -15.66 27.41 11.16
CA PHE A 18 -16.33 27.66 9.90
C PHE A 18 -17.41 26.60 9.57
N PRO A 19 -17.13 25.28 9.63
CA PRO A 19 -18.17 24.25 9.57
C PRO A 19 -19.26 24.43 10.64
N LEU A 20 -18.89 24.78 11.88
CA LEU A 20 -19.85 24.98 12.96
C LEU A 20 -20.78 26.17 12.73
N LEU A 21 -20.32 27.24 12.08
CA LEU A 21 -21.16 28.37 11.69
C LEU A 21 -22.28 27.96 10.72
N CYS A 22 -22.10 26.91 9.91
CA CYS A 22 -23.15 26.40 9.03
C CYS A 22 -24.39 25.92 9.80
N THR A 23 -24.26 25.54 11.08
CA THR A 23 -25.39 25.15 11.94
C THR A 23 -26.37 26.32 12.17
N HIS A 24 -25.86 27.56 12.14
CA HIS A 24 -26.65 28.76 12.41
C HIS A 24 -27.56 29.18 11.25
N PHE A 25 -27.32 28.70 10.03
CA PHE A 25 -28.16 29.03 8.87
C PHE A 25 -29.63 28.60 9.09
N SER A 26 -29.85 27.55 9.89
CA SER A 26 -31.19 27.11 10.29
C SER A 26 -31.98 28.14 11.09
N ARG A 27 -31.30 29.14 11.69
CA ARG A 27 -31.92 30.22 12.46
C ARG A 27 -32.33 31.41 11.61
N CYS A 28 -31.93 31.44 10.33
CA CYS A 28 -32.27 32.52 9.40
C CYS A 28 -33.63 32.32 8.72
N VAL A 29 -34.27 31.17 8.91
CA VAL A 29 -35.54 30.82 8.26
C VAL A 29 -36.70 31.54 8.92
N HIS A 30 -37.64 32.04 8.12
CA HIS A 30 -38.87 32.66 8.63
C HIS A 30 -40.13 31.94 8.14
N PRO A 31 -41.17 31.71 8.99
CA PRO A 31 -42.41 31.03 8.58
C PRO A 31 -43.16 31.69 7.42
N MET A 32 -42.95 32.98 7.18
CA MET A 32 -43.56 33.74 6.08
C MET A 32 -42.85 33.57 4.74
N CYS A 33 -41.66 32.94 4.70
CA CYS A 33 -40.86 32.73 3.50
C CYS A 33 -40.40 31.26 3.38
N PRO A 34 -41.30 30.27 3.39
CA PRO A 34 -40.92 28.85 3.39
C PRO A 34 -40.12 28.42 2.15
N GLU A 35 -40.22 29.17 1.05
CA GLU A 35 -39.54 28.90 -0.23
C GLU A 35 -38.01 29.03 -0.14
N GLU A 36 -37.50 29.78 0.85
CA GLU A 36 -36.06 29.99 1.05
C GLU A 36 -35.38 28.79 1.74
N TYR A 37 -36.15 27.96 2.46
CA TYR A 37 -35.63 26.87 3.28
C TYR A 37 -34.77 25.87 2.48
N PRO A 38 -35.22 25.33 1.33
CA PRO A 38 -34.42 24.37 0.56
C PRO A 38 -33.10 24.97 0.06
N HIS A 39 -33.11 26.26 -0.29
CA HIS A 39 -31.94 26.99 -0.77
C HIS A 39 -30.91 27.20 0.35
N LEU A 40 -31.35 27.69 1.51
CA LEU A 40 -30.48 27.87 2.68
C LEU A 40 -29.89 26.55 3.16
N LYS A 41 -30.69 25.48 3.19
CA LYS A 41 -30.23 24.12 3.52
C LYS A 41 -29.13 23.64 2.58
N ALA A 42 -29.35 23.75 1.27
CA ALA A 42 -28.37 23.33 0.26
C ALA A 42 -27.06 24.13 0.37
N ILE A 43 -27.14 25.45 0.57
CA ILE A 43 -25.97 26.31 0.74
C ILE A 43 -25.20 25.96 2.01
N ALA A 44 -25.88 25.82 3.15
CA ALA A 44 -25.25 25.51 4.43
C ALA A 44 -24.53 24.16 4.40
N LEU A 45 -25.17 23.13 3.85
CA LEU A 45 -24.56 21.80 3.68
C LEU A 45 -23.39 21.84 2.71
N GLY A 46 -23.54 22.51 1.56
CA GLY A 46 -22.48 22.64 0.57
C GLY A 46 -21.25 23.38 1.10
N MET A 47 -21.45 24.43 1.90
CA MET A 47 -20.36 25.14 2.58
C MET A 47 -19.69 24.28 3.65
N CYS A 48 -20.49 23.64 4.51
CA CYS A 48 -19.98 22.75 5.55
C CYS A 48 -19.10 21.64 4.97
N ASN A 49 -19.57 21.00 3.88
CA ASN A 49 -18.81 19.98 3.17
C ASN A 49 -17.48 20.55 2.65
N LYS A 50 -17.50 21.67 1.94
CA LYS A 50 -16.27 22.30 1.39
C LYS A 50 -15.23 22.63 2.47
N PHE A 51 -15.66 23.13 3.62
CA PHE A 51 -14.73 23.44 4.71
C PHE A 51 -14.08 22.17 5.27
N LEU A 52 -14.87 21.13 5.52
CA LEU A 52 -14.35 19.87 6.07
C LEU A 52 -13.47 19.12 5.07
N GLU A 53 -13.84 19.10 3.79
CA GLU A 53 -13.01 18.57 2.70
C GLU A 53 -11.64 19.25 2.69
N GLU A 54 -11.59 20.59 2.76
CA GLU A 54 -10.33 21.31 2.71
C GLU A 54 -9.47 21.09 3.96
N MET A 55 -10.08 21.07 5.14
CA MET A 55 -9.40 20.73 6.39
C MET A 55 -8.81 19.31 6.31
N ALA A 56 -9.62 18.32 5.94
CA ALA A 56 -9.20 16.93 5.82
C ALA A 56 -8.14 16.74 4.73
N ARG A 57 -8.24 17.45 3.60
CA ARG A 57 -7.26 17.46 2.52
C ARG A 57 -5.91 17.96 3.01
N GLN A 58 -5.87 19.06 3.77
CA GLN A 58 -4.62 19.62 4.30
C GLN A 58 -4.02 18.74 5.40
N THR A 59 -4.84 18.23 6.33
CA THR A 59 -4.37 17.31 7.37
C THR A 59 -3.79 16.03 6.77
N SER A 60 -4.50 15.38 5.85
CA SER A 60 -4.02 14.15 5.21
C SER A 60 -2.77 14.38 4.36
N ALA A 61 -2.64 15.52 3.67
CA ALA A 61 -1.40 15.87 2.97
C ALA A 61 -0.23 16.00 3.94
N CYS A 62 -0.41 16.73 5.04
CA CYS A 62 0.60 16.89 6.09
C CYS A 62 1.02 15.54 6.70
N VAL A 63 0.07 14.62 6.92
CA VAL A 63 0.36 13.26 7.39
C VAL A 63 1.23 12.49 6.38
N MET A 64 0.89 12.52 5.09
CA MET A 64 1.69 11.84 4.07
C MET A 64 3.10 12.44 3.92
N ASP A 65 3.22 13.76 3.97
CA ASP A 65 4.53 14.43 3.92
C ASP A 65 5.39 14.02 5.12
N ALA A 66 4.80 13.93 6.31
CA ALA A 66 5.49 13.44 7.49
C ALA A 66 5.87 11.96 7.38
N CYS A 67 5.01 11.09 6.81
CA CYS A 67 5.36 9.71 6.51
C CYS A 67 6.56 9.63 5.56
N ALA A 68 6.58 10.45 4.50
CA ALA A 68 7.67 10.48 3.52
C ALA A 68 9.00 10.90 4.16
N GLU A 69 8.99 11.93 5.02
CA GLU A 69 10.17 12.34 5.79
C GLU A 69 10.65 11.24 6.74
N GLN A 70 9.74 10.54 7.44
CA GLN A 70 10.10 9.41 8.30
C GLN A 70 10.71 8.25 7.50
N HIS A 71 10.16 7.95 6.32
CA HIS A 71 10.73 6.94 5.43
C HIS A 71 12.14 7.32 4.96
N ASN A 72 12.36 8.58 4.57
CA ASN A 72 13.69 9.06 4.17
C ASN A 72 14.74 8.94 5.28
N LEU A 73 14.34 9.10 6.54
CA LEU A 73 15.22 8.89 7.69
C LEU A 73 15.52 7.41 7.92
N SER A 74 14.53 6.51 7.73
CA SER A 74 14.72 5.06 7.90
C SER A 74 15.77 4.48 6.93
N GLU A 75 15.83 4.99 5.70
CA GLU A 75 16.79 4.58 4.67
C GLU A 75 18.27 4.91 5.03
N GLN A 76 18.51 5.89 5.90
CA GLN A 76 19.87 6.33 6.23
C GLN A 76 20.65 5.33 7.10
N HIS A 77 19.99 4.36 7.74
CA HIS A 77 20.59 3.49 8.74
C HIS A 77 21.55 2.42 8.17
N CYS A 78 21.39 2.00 6.90
CA CYS A 78 22.08 0.79 6.40
C CYS A 78 23.21 1.06 5.38
N ALA A 79 23.09 2.05 4.50
CA ALA A 79 23.99 2.14 3.33
C ALA A 79 25.40 2.71 3.63
N SER A 80 25.52 3.66 4.58
CA SER A 80 26.77 4.42 4.76
C SER A 80 27.84 3.68 5.56
N THR A 81 27.44 2.80 6.48
CA THR A 81 28.35 2.08 7.38
C THR A 81 29.06 0.93 6.68
N VAL A 82 28.36 0.19 5.81
CA VAL A 82 28.91 -0.95 5.05
C VAL A 82 29.93 -0.49 4.01
N SER A 83 29.62 0.60 3.29
CA SER A 83 30.51 1.19 2.26
C SER A 83 31.86 1.65 2.83
N LYS A 84 31.85 2.27 4.03
CA LYS A 84 33.07 2.72 4.72
C LYS A 84 33.90 1.55 5.27
N ALA A 85 33.26 0.44 5.68
CA ALA A 85 33.95 -0.76 6.17
C ALA A 85 34.62 -1.55 5.04
N ARG A 86 33.98 -1.65 3.86
CA ARG A 86 34.54 -2.34 2.68
C ARG A 86 35.74 -1.59 2.09
N ASN A 87 35.68 -0.26 1.97
CA ASN A 87 36.80 0.53 1.43
C ASN A 87 38.01 0.59 2.37
N LYS A 88 37.85 0.34 3.68
CA LYS A 88 38.99 0.23 4.61
C LYS A 88 39.90 -0.96 4.34
N LYS A 89 39.41 -2.01 3.66
CA LYS A 89 40.19 -3.20 3.28
C LYS A 89 40.89 -3.05 1.92
N THR A 90 40.58 -2.02 1.13
CA THR A 90 41.11 -1.84 -0.22
C THR A 90 41.70 -0.43 -0.38
N MET A 91 43.01 -0.33 -0.17
CA MET A 91 43.92 0.78 -0.50
C MET A 91 43.97 2.06 0.37
N LYS A 92 45.21 2.32 0.82
CA LYS A 92 45.81 3.64 1.04
C LYS A 92 45.65 4.51 -0.23
N GLN A 93 44.72 5.45 -0.25
CA GLN A 93 44.82 6.65 -1.10
C GLN A 93 44.28 7.88 -0.37
N PRO A 94 44.88 9.07 -0.57
CA PRO A 94 44.48 10.29 0.12
C PRO A 94 43.10 10.76 -0.34
N ALA A 95 42.28 11.14 0.64
CA ALA A 95 40.88 11.50 0.47
C ALA A 95 40.67 12.67 -0.51
N LYS A 96 39.80 12.46 -1.51
CA LYS A 96 39.22 13.56 -2.30
C LYS A 96 38.26 14.35 -1.40
N LYS A 97 38.63 15.60 -1.14
CA LYS A 97 37.88 16.60 -0.38
C LYS A 97 36.74 17.11 -1.28
N GLY A 98 35.49 16.88 -0.91
CA GLY A 98 34.35 17.47 -1.66
C GLY A 98 32.99 16.79 -1.53
N GLU A 99 32.83 15.73 -0.74
CA GLU A 99 31.50 15.19 -0.46
C GLU A 99 31.00 15.77 0.88
N PRO A 100 29.80 16.38 0.95
CA PRO A 100 29.24 16.81 2.21
C PRO A 100 29.12 15.58 3.13
N GLU A 101 29.77 15.64 4.28
CA GLU A 101 29.72 14.58 5.28
C GLU A 101 28.25 14.39 5.68
N ARG A 102 27.62 13.31 5.20
CA ARG A 102 26.28 12.93 5.64
C ARG A 102 26.36 12.69 7.14
N ASP A 103 25.60 13.48 7.89
CA ASP A 103 25.48 13.35 9.33
C ASP A 103 25.03 11.93 9.70
N LYS A 104 25.49 11.45 10.86
CA LYS A 104 25.14 10.11 11.32
C LYS A 104 23.64 10.08 11.65
N PRO A 105 22.95 8.95 11.40
CA PRO A 105 21.56 8.79 11.84
C PRO A 105 21.40 9.14 13.32
N GLY A 106 20.39 9.94 13.65
CA GLY A 106 20.13 10.48 14.98
C GLY A 106 20.67 11.89 15.21
N ALA A 107 21.54 12.42 14.33
CA ALA A 107 22.02 13.79 14.43
C ALA A 107 20.92 14.82 14.13
N GLU A 108 19.99 14.48 13.22
CA GLU A 108 18.81 15.31 12.91
C GLU A 108 17.89 15.50 14.12
N SER A 109 17.94 14.55 15.07
CA SER A 109 17.17 14.57 16.32
C SER A 109 17.86 15.37 17.44
N GLN A 110 19.15 15.66 17.34
CA GLN A 110 19.92 16.40 18.35
C GLN A 110 19.77 17.91 18.18
N ARG A 111 18.71 18.46 18.75
CA ARG A 111 18.43 19.90 18.68
C ARG A 111 19.33 20.71 19.59
N LYS A 112 19.96 21.74 19.02
CA LYS A 112 20.79 22.71 19.76
C LYS A 112 20.00 23.96 20.16
N ASP A 113 19.09 24.41 19.30
CA ASP A 113 18.25 25.58 19.51
C ASP A 113 16.87 25.35 18.87
N ARG A 114 15.80 25.80 19.53
CA ARG A 114 14.42 25.71 19.04
C ARG A 114 14.03 26.82 18.08
N THR A 115 14.83 27.89 17.97
CA THR A 115 14.62 28.94 16.96
C THR A 115 14.86 28.42 15.54
N LEU A 116 15.72 27.40 15.40
CA LEU A 116 15.94 26.66 14.15
C LEU A 116 14.81 25.65 13.93
N THR A 117 13.81 26.05 13.14
CA THR A 117 12.65 25.23 12.82
C THR A 117 12.95 24.29 11.65
N THR A 118 12.88 22.97 11.89
CA THR A 118 13.06 21.93 10.86
C THR A 118 11.79 21.74 10.00
N ASN A 119 11.87 20.97 8.91
CA ASN A 119 10.67 20.62 8.14
C ASN A 119 9.67 19.81 8.99
N MET A 120 10.17 18.81 9.72
CA MET A 120 9.38 18.01 10.65
C MET A 120 8.70 18.86 11.73
N ASP A 121 9.34 19.94 12.21
CA ASP A 121 8.70 20.87 13.15
C ASP A 121 7.46 21.53 12.57
N LYS A 122 7.54 21.99 11.32
CA LYS A 122 6.42 22.63 10.64
C LYS A 122 5.28 21.64 10.43
N LEU A 123 5.61 20.43 9.99
CA LEU A 123 4.63 19.35 9.80
C LEU A 123 3.95 18.98 11.12
N HIS A 124 4.71 18.77 12.20
CA HIS A 124 4.14 18.45 13.50
C HIS A 124 3.30 19.58 14.09
N LEU A 125 3.70 20.85 13.89
CA LEU A 125 2.90 22.00 14.31
C LEU A 125 1.56 22.02 13.56
N VAL A 126 1.59 21.97 12.22
CA VAL A 126 0.38 21.98 11.38
C VAL A 126 -0.54 20.81 11.75
N LEU A 127 0.02 19.61 11.91
CA LEU A 127 -0.73 18.42 12.28
C LEU A 127 -1.36 18.56 13.66
N ALA A 128 -0.64 19.06 14.67
CA ALA A 128 -1.18 19.26 16.01
C ALA A 128 -2.33 20.28 16.01
N GLU A 129 -2.16 21.42 15.34
CA GLU A 129 -3.16 22.48 15.29
C GLU A 129 -4.44 22.02 14.56
N LEU A 130 -4.31 21.35 13.41
CA LEU A 130 -5.46 20.80 12.69
C LEU A 130 -6.14 19.65 13.45
N SER A 131 -5.37 18.81 14.14
CA SER A 131 -5.93 17.72 14.94
C SER A 131 -6.77 18.25 16.10
N LEU A 132 -6.32 19.32 16.77
CA LEU A 132 -7.12 20.01 17.79
C LEU A 132 -8.43 20.55 17.21
N SER A 133 -8.41 21.06 15.98
CA SER A 133 -9.61 21.57 15.31
C SER A 133 -10.59 20.45 14.95
N LEU A 134 -10.11 19.40 14.28
CA LEU A 134 -10.95 18.28 13.82
C LEU A 134 -11.54 17.45 14.98
N ASN A 135 -10.81 17.36 16.09
CA ASN A 135 -11.28 16.66 17.30
C ASN A 135 -12.09 17.54 18.25
N HIS A 136 -12.31 18.81 17.92
CA HIS A 136 -13.06 19.71 18.79
C HIS A 136 -14.49 19.22 19.07
N VAL A 137 -15.13 18.63 18.07
CA VAL A 137 -16.46 18.01 18.17
C VAL A 137 -16.47 16.64 17.48
N PRO A 138 -17.07 15.60 18.07
CA PRO A 138 -17.16 14.30 17.42
C PRO A 138 -18.12 14.32 16.23
N ASN A 139 -19.22 15.07 16.36
CA ASN A 139 -20.19 15.33 15.29
C ASN A 139 -21.02 16.57 15.64
N PHE A 140 -21.72 17.12 14.65
CA PHE A 140 -22.68 18.20 14.81
C PHE A 140 -23.76 18.13 13.72
N THR A 141 -24.85 18.89 13.87
CA THR A 141 -26.00 18.82 12.96
C THR A 141 -26.19 20.12 12.16
N VAL A 142 -26.31 20.01 10.84
CA VAL A 142 -26.65 21.11 9.93
C VAL A 142 -27.96 20.76 9.20
N PHE A 143 -29.04 21.49 9.45
CA PHE A 143 -30.37 21.21 8.86
C PHE A 143 -30.74 19.71 8.89
N GLU A 144 -30.67 19.11 10.08
CA GLU A 144 -30.98 17.69 10.36
C GLU A 144 -29.97 16.66 9.81
N HIS A 145 -28.88 17.11 9.17
CA HIS A 145 -27.83 16.23 8.71
C HIS A 145 -26.73 16.17 9.76
N THR A 146 -26.42 14.96 10.24
CA THR A 146 -25.28 14.72 11.13
C THR A 146 -23.99 14.71 10.32
N VAL A 147 -23.04 15.53 10.74
CA VAL A 147 -21.73 15.70 10.11
C VAL A 147 -20.66 15.24 11.10
N THR A 148 -19.77 14.37 10.64
CA THR A 148 -18.69 13.77 11.46
C THR A 148 -17.33 14.14 10.84
N PRO A 149 -16.60 15.12 11.39
CA PRO A 149 -15.33 15.59 10.82
C PRO A 149 -14.29 14.48 10.61
N ALA A 150 -14.21 13.52 11.53
CA ALA A 150 -13.27 12.40 11.47
C ALA A 150 -13.42 11.55 10.19
N GLU A 151 -14.64 11.38 9.69
CA GLU A 151 -14.91 10.56 8.49
C GLU A 151 -14.33 11.19 7.21
N TYR A 152 -14.33 12.53 7.11
CA TYR A 152 -13.69 13.24 6.00
C TYR A 152 -12.19 12.97 5.97
N LEU A 153 -11.55 13.02 7.15
CA LEU A 153 -10.13 12.75 7.25
C LEU A 153 -9.79 11.28 6.99
N SER A 154 -10.57 10.33 7.53
CA SER A 154 -10.40 8.90 7.24
C SER A 154 -10.43 8.63 5.73
N SER A 155 -11.45 9.15 5.03
CA SER A 155 -11.61 8.98 3.57
C SER A 155 -10.42 9.54 2.78
N HIS A 156 -9.98 10.75 3.13
CA HIS A 156 -8.80 11.37 2.50
C HIS A 156 -7.51 10.60 2.78
N LEU A 157 -7.34 10.11 4.01
CA LEU A 157 -6.16 9.38 4.40
C LEU A 157 -6.08 8.02 3.70
N GLU A 158 -7.19 7.28 3.59
CA GLU A 158 -7.27 6.03 2.82
C GLU A 158 -6.87 6.25 1.35
N THR A 159 -7.43 7.27 0.71
CA THR A 159 -7.15 7.60 -0.69
C THR A 159 -5.68 7.96 -0.91
N ARG A 160 -5.11 8.82 -0.04
CA ARG A 160 -3.72 9.23 -0.15
C ARG A 160 -2.75 8.10 0.19
N PHE A 161 -3.07 7.28 1.20
CA PHE A 161 -2.22 6.17 1.59
C PHE A 161 -2.16 5.12 0.49
N THR A 162 -3.28 4.79 -0.16
CA THR A 162 -3.32 3.91 -1.34
C THR A 162 -2.35 4.38 -2.43
N LYS A 163 -2.39 5.67 -2.77
CA LYS A 163 -1.49 6.27 -3.77
C LYS A 163 -0.03 6.27 -3.33
N ALA A 164 0.23 6.53 -2.05
CA ALA A 164 1.58 6.53 -1.50
C ALA A 164 2.21 5.13 -1.57
N ILE A 165 1.47 4.06 -1.25
CA ILE A 165 1.97 2.69 -1.33
C ILE A 165 2.41 2.33 -2.75
N VAL A 166 1.58 2.66 -3.75
CA VAL A 166 1.92 2.44 -5.16
C VAL A 166 3.13 3.28 -5.58
N ALA A 167 3.21 4.53 -5.10
CA ALA A 167 4.34 5.41 -5.40
C ALA A 167 5.67 4.90 -4.82
N ILE A 168 5.68 4.24 -3.66
CA ILE A 168 6.87 3.63 -3.06
C ILE A 168 7.47 2.54 -3.98
N ALA A 169 6.63 1.82 -4.74
CA ALA A 169 7.13 0.84 -5.71
C ALA A 169 7.88 1.47 -6.90
N GLY A 170 7.70 2.77 -7.15
CA GLY A 170 8.48 3.51 -8.15
C GLY A 170 8.41 2.96 -9.57
N TYR A 171 7.33 2.24 -9.92
CA TYR A 171 7.26 1.53 -11.19
C TYR A 171 7.26 2.49 -12.39
N SER A 172 8.23 2.29 -13.28
CA SER A 172 8.37 3.03 -14.53
C SER A 172 8.23 2.09 -15.71
N GLN A 173 7.14 2.23 -16.47
CA GLN A 173 6.90 1.41 -17.66
C GLN A 173 7.96 1.66 -18.75
N ALA A 174 8.54 2.87 -18.82
CA ALA A 174 9.53 3.24 -19.83
C ALA A 174 10.91 2.60 -19.58
N THR A 175 11.33 2.49 -18.32
CA THR A 175 12.63 1.92 -17.94
C THR A 175 12.54 0.47 -17.46
N GLN A 176 11.32 -0.06 -17.27
CA GLN A 176 11.05 -1.34 -16.61
C GLN A 176 11.71 -1.45 -15.22
N GLU A 177 11.86 -0.32 -14.54
CA GLU A 177 12.40 -0.27 -13.19
C GLU A 177 11.25 -0.34 -12.16
N VAL A 178 11.49 -1.09 -11.09
CA VAL A 178 10.62 -1.20 -9.92
C VAL A 178 11.50 -1.29 -8.68
N ALA A 179 11.07 -0.71 -7.57
CA ALA A 179 11.73 -0.86 -6.29
C ALA A 179 11.72 -2.33 -5.83
N ARG A 180 12.71 -2.71 -5.03
CA ARG A 180 12.78 -4.08 -4.51
C ARG A 180 11.64 -4.31 -3.51
N PRO A 181 11.01 -5.51 -3.48
CA PRO A 181 9.94 -5.79 -2.53
C PRO A 181 10.32 -5.51 -1.06
N SER A 182 11.58 -5.75 -0.70
CA SER A 182 12.12 -5.45 0.63
C SER A 182 12.18 -3.94 0.92
N GLU A 183 12.60 -3.11 -0.03
CA GLU A 183 12.58 -1.64 0.10
C GLU A 183 11.15 -1.12 0.24
N VAL A 184 10.23 -1.65 -0.58
CA VAL A 184 8.82 -1.30 -0.49
C VAL A 184 8.24 -1.69 0.86
N LEU A 185 8.62 -2.86 1.40
CA LEU A 185 8.17 -3.30 2.73
C LEU A 185 8.72 -2.41 3.85
N VAL A 186 9.97 -1.95 3.77
CA VAL A 186 10.55 -0.99 4.71
C VAL A 186 9.78 0.34 4.68
N GLY A 187 9.54 0.87 3.48
CA GLY A 187 8.75 2.10 3.30
C GLY A 187 7.32 1.96 3.80
N LEU A 188 6.67 0.84 3.48
CA LEU A 188 5.33 0.54 3.97
C LEU A 188 5.28 0.47 5.49
N SER A 189 6.26 -0.17 6.11
CA SER A 189 6.35 -0.32 7.57
C SER A 189 6.56 1.03 8.25
N ALA A 190 7.36 1.93 7.66
CA ALA A 190 7.53 3.30 8.16
C ALA A 190 6.20 4.08 8.12
N TYR A 191 5.47 4.02 7.00
CA TYR A 191 4.17 4.67 6.85
C TYR A 191 3.13 4.12 7.83
N VAL A 192 3.03 2.79 7.94
CA VAL A 192 2.09 2.12 8.86
C VAL A 192 2.40 2.51 10.30
N THR A 193 3.66 2.47 10.72
CA THR A 193 4.07 2.83 12.08
C THR A 193 3.74 4.27 12.40
N PHE A 194 4.01 5.19 11.48
CA PHE A 194 3.70 6.60 11.67
C PHE A 194 2.18 6.84 11.73
N ILE A 195 1.40 6.32 10.78
CA ILE A 195 -0.06 6.45 10.77
C ILE A 195 -0.66 5.87 12.05
N GLN A 196 -0.18 4.71 12.53
CA GLN A 196 -0.63 4.13 13.80
C GLN A 196 -0.34 5.06 14.99
N SER A 197 0.83 5.69 15.03
CA SER A 197 1.21 6.63 16.09
C SER A 197 0.29 7.86 16.16
N LEU A 198 -0.33 8.24 15.05
CA LEU A 198 -1.26 9.37 14.97
C LEU A 198 -2.67 9.06 15.47
N GLY A 199 -3.02 7.79 15.69
CA GLY A 199 -4.40 7.39 16.03
C GLY A 199 -4.95 8.15 17.24
N GLN A 200 -4.13 8.37 18.27
CA GLN A 200 -4.51 9.13 19.46
C GLN A 200 -4.58 10.64 19.22
N LEU A 201 -3.70 11.18 18.37
CA LEU A 201 -3.67 12.61 18.09
C LEU A 201 -4.89 13.06 17.29
N VAL A 202 -5.32 12.22 16.36
CA VAL A 202 -6.32 12.54 15.33
C VAL A 202 -7.69 11.90 15.62
N GLY A 203 -7.79 11.03 16.64
CA GLY A 203 -9.07 10.41 17.02
C GLY A 203 -9.62 9.43 15.99
N LEU A 204 -8.75 8.81 15.18
CA LEU A 204 -9.12 7.91 14.09
C LEU A 204 -8.89 6.44 14.46
N ASP A 205 -9.73 5.56 13.90
CA ASP A 205 -9.44 4.12 13.84
C ASP A 205 -8.43 3.85 12.72
N THR A 206 -7.16 4.13 13.01
CA THR A 206 -6.05 3.91 12.08
C THR A 206 -5.89 2.44 11.70
N GLY A 207 -6.26 1.52 12.60
CA GLY A 207 -6.26 0.08 12.33
C GLY A 207 -7.25 -0.33 11.24
N ARG A 208 -8.43 0.31 11.19
CA ARG A 208 -9.40 0.12 10.09
C ARG A 208 -8.86 0.67 8.77
N ILE A 209 -8.32 1.89 8.77
CA ILE A 209 -7.75 2.54 7.57
C ILE A 209 -6.65 1.67 6.96
N ILE A 210 -5.70 1.23 7.77
CA ILE A 210 -4.57 0.42 7.32
C ILE A 210 -5.05 -0.91 6.75
N ARG A 211 -5.96 -1.61 7.45
CA ARG A 211 -6.51 -2.89 6.95
C ARG A 211 -7.26 -2.72 5.62
N SER A 212 -8.06 -1.66 5.49
CA SER A 212 -8.80 -1.35 4.27
C SER A 212 -7.85 -1.18 3.08
N VAL A 213 -6.84 -0.31 3.23
CA VAL A 213 -5.87 0.00 2.17
C VAL A 213 -5.00 -1.21 1.82
N LEU A 214 -4.43 -1.89 2.82
CA LEU A 214 -3.55 -3.05 2.58
C LEU A 214 -4.30 -4.21 1.92
N LEU A 215 -5.54 -4.47 2.33
CA LEU A 215 -6.36 -5.52 1.72
C LEU A 215 -6.63 -5.20 0.24
N GLN A 216 -6.92 -3.94 -0.09
CA GLN A 216 -7.10 -3.54 -1.50
C GLN A 216 -5.84 -3.76 -2.33
N GLN A 217 -4.65 -3.52 -1.78
CA GLN A 217 -3.39 -3.74 -2.50
C GLN A 217 -3.12 -5.21 -2.86
N THR A 218 -3.84 -6.16 -2.24
CA THR A 218 -3.75 -7.59 -2.60
C THR A 218 -4.54 -7.94 -3.87
N GLN A 219 -5.49 -7.10 -4.27
CA GLN A 219 -6.36 -7.32 -5.43
C GLN A 219 -5.70 -6.80 -6.70
N PRO A 220 -6.12 -7.23 -7.91
CA PRO A 220 -5.54 -6.70 -9.17
C PRO A 220 -5.82 -5.21 -9.41
N ARG A 221 -6.94 -4.71 -8.88
CA ARG A 221 -7.35 -3.32 -8.96
C ARG A 221 -7.87 -2.85 -7.61
N ASP A 222 -7.65 -1.59 -7.30
CA ASP A 222 -8.20 -0.96 -6.11
C ASP A 222 -9.68 -0.56 -6.31
N ALA A 223 -10.27 0.10 -5.30
CA ALA A 223 -11.66 0.56 -5.37
C ALA A 223 -11.91 1.65 -6.43
N ALA A 224 -10.87 2.37 -6.88
CA ALA A 224 -10.96 3.35 -7.96
C ALA A 224 -10.76 2.71 -9.36
N GLY A 225 -10.34 1.44 -9.40
CA GLY A 225 -10.05 0.70 -10.62
C GLY A 225 -8.60 0.85 -11.11
N ASP A 226 -7.75 1.48 -10.29
CA ASP A 226 -6.32 1.71 -10.54
C ASP A 226 -5.51 0.44 -10.22
N GLN A 227 -4.30 0.34 -10.79
CA GLN A 227 -3.41 -0.80 -10.57
C GLN A 227 -2.81 -0.77 -9.17
N THR A 228 -2.74 -1.95 -8.55
CA THR A 228 -2.18 -2.16 -7.21
C THR A 228 -0.74 -2.69 -7.29
N LEU A 229 -0.09 -2.77 -6.13
CA LEU A 229 1.19 -3.49 -6.00
C LEU A 229 1.14 -4.91 -6.58
N THR A 230 0.06 -5.66 -6.33
CA THR A 230 -0.09 -7.02 -6.87
C THR A 230 0.03 -7.02 -8.39
N THR A 231 -0.69 -6.14 -9.09
CA THR A 231 -0.62 -6.09 -10.56
C THR A 231 0.71 -5.56 -11.06
N ILE A 232 1.29 -4.55 -10.40
CA ILE A 232 2.60 -3.99 -10.77
C ILE A 232 3.68 -5.07 -10.71
N TYR A 233 3.81 -5.77 -9.59
CA TYR A 233 4.83 -6.81 -9.43
C TYR A 233 4.55 -8.03 -10.30
N THR A 234 3.29 -8.46 -10.45
CA THR A 234 2.94 -9.57 -11.35
C THR A 234 3.40 -9.27 -12.78
N ASN A 235 3.08 -8.07 -13.29
CA ASN A 235 3.50 -7.66 -14.63
C ASN A 235 5.02 -7.55 -14.75
N TRP A 236 5.69 -6.98 -13.75
CA TRP A 236 7.14 -6.82 -13.78
C TRP A 236 7.87 -8.17 -13.77
N TYR A 237 7.47 -9.11 -12.91
CA TYR A 237 8.07 -10.45 -12.87
C TYR A 237 7.89 -11.20 -14.20
N LEU A 238 6.72 -11.11 -14.82
CA LEU A 238 6.44 -11.75 -16.10
C LEU A 238 7.21 -11.09 -17.27
N GLU A 239 7.09 -9.78 -17.42
CA GLU A 239 7.53 -9.06 -18.62
C GLU A 239 9.00 -8.62 -18.58
N ALA A 240 9.59 -8.45 -17.39
CA ALA A 240 10.98 -8.06 -17.24
C ALA A 240 11.85 -9.26 -16.82
N LEU A 241 11.61 -9.83 -15.64
CA LEU A 241 12.49 -10.86 -15.06
C LEU A 241 12.42 -12.19 -15.83
N LEU A 242 11.24 -12.79 -15.96
CA LEU A 242 11.09 -14.10 -16.61
C LEU A 242 11.35 -14.03 -18.12
N ARG A 243 11.03 -12.90 -18.75
CA ARG A 243 11.40 -12.66 -20.15
C ARG A 243 12.92 -12.68 -20.35
N GLN A 244 13.71 -12.06 -19.47
CA GLN A 244 15.17 -12.13 -19.51
C GLN A 244 15.73 -13.52 -19.15
N ALA A 245 15.02 -14.29 -18.31
CA ALA A 245 15.36 -15.69 -18.06
C ALA A 245 15.20 -16.54 -19.34
N SER A 246 14.13 -16.31 -20.10
CA SER A 246 13.88 -17.02 -21.37
C SER A 246 14.94 -16.72 -22.46
N THR A 247 15.61 -15.57 -22.39
CA THR A 247 16.72 -15.20 -23.29
C THR A 247 18.09 -15.69 -22.83
N GLY A 248 18.13 -16.44 -21.71
CA GLY A 248 19.33 -17.01 -21.13
C GLY A 248 20.25 -15.98 -20.45
N ALA A 249 19.73 -14.79 -20.11
CA ALA A 249 20.47 -13.77 -19.37
C ALA A 249 20.36 -13.96 -17.84
N ILE A 250 19.34 -14.68 -17.38
CA ILE A 250 19.08 -14.97 -15.97
C ILE A 250 18.92 -16.48 -15.81
N VAL A 251 19.54 -17.06 -14.78
CA VAL A 251 19.42 -18.47 -14.42
C VAL A 251 18.95 -18.62 -12.97
N LEU A 252 18.18 -19.66 -12.69
CA LEU A 252 17.84 -20.03 -11.32
C LEU A 252 19.06 -20.69 -10.67
N ALA A 253 19.51 -20.19 -9.52
CA ALA A 253 20.56 -20.78 -8.70
C ALA A 253 19.94 -21.48 -7.48
N PRO A 254 19.70 -22.81 -7.51
CA PRO A 254 19.02 -23.51 -6.41
C PRO A 254 19.74 -23.39 -5.07
N ALA A 255 21.07 -23.31 -5.08
CA ALA A 255 21.87 -23.15 -3.87
C ALA A 255 21.68 -21.79 -3.17
N LEU A 256 21.24 -20.77 -3.91
CA LEU A 256 20.91 -19.43 -3.38
C LEU A 256 19.40 -19.23 -3.27
N GLN A 257 18.59 -20.20 -3.72
CA GLN A 257 17.15 -20.09 -3.88
C GLN A 257 16.70 -18.80 -4.59
N ALA A 258 17.53 -18.31 -5.53
CA ALA A 258 17.38 -17.00 -6.16
C ALA A 258 17.70 -17.06 -7.66
N PHE A 259 17.15 -16.13 -8.44
CA PHE A 259 17.57 -15.90 -9.82
C PHE A 259 18.89 -15.14 -9.82
N THR A 260 19.85 -15.51 -10.66
CA THR A 260 21.13 -14.82 -10.80
C THR A 260 21.34 -14.42 -12.25
N THR A 261 21.89 -13.23 -12.46
CA THR A 261 22.24 -12.75 -13.79
C THR A 261 23.54 -13.40 -14.26
N VAL A 262 23.53 -13.93 -15.47
CA VAL A 262 24.72 -14.46 -16.13
C VAL A 262 25.53 -13.26 -16.65
N PRO A 263 26.76 -13.04 -16.18
CA PRO A 263 27.57 -11.92 -16.65
C PRO A 263 27.80 -12.01 -18.16
N ARG A 264 27.28 -11.04 -18.92
CA ARG A 264 27.63 -10.84 -20.33
C ARG A 264 28.59 -9.65 -20.42
N GLU A 265 29.68 -9.79 -21.18
CA GLU A 265 30.64 -8.69 -21.37
C GLU A 265 29.94 -7.46 -21.98
N GLY A 266 29.93 -6.34 -21.25
CA GLY A 266 29.55 -5.02 -21.78
C GLY A 266 28.21 -4.43 -21.36
N GLU A 267 27.36 -5.14 -20.59
CA GLU A 267 26.08 -4.60 -20.09
C GLU A 267 26.15 -4.18 -18.60
N PRO A 268 25.42 -3.13 -18.17
CA PRO A 268 25.33 -2.78 -16.76
C PRO A 268 24.71 -3.93 -15.96
N PRO A 269 25.18 -4.23 -14.75
CA PRO A 269 24.73 -5.38 -14.00
C PRO A 269 23.31 -5.14 -13.44
N PHE A 270 22.29 -5.67 -14.11
CA PHE A 270 21.03 -6.01 -13.44
C PHE A 270 21.31 -7.17 -12.48
N SER A 271 20.88 -7.11 -11.23
CA SER A 271 21.09 -8.17 -10.23
C SER A 271 19.77 -8.85 -9.93
N ALA A 272 19.47 -9.95 -10.64
CA ALA A 272 18.19 -10.67 -10.48
C ALA A 272 17.99 -11.21 -9.05
N ALA A 273 19.08 -11.45 -8.32
CA ALA A 273 19.05 -12.06 -6.99
C ALA A 273 18.35 -11.17 -5.96
N GLU A 274 18.52 -9.85 -6.10
CA GLU A 274 17.94 -8.85 -5.19
C GLU A 274 16.41 -8.77 -5.26
N PHE A 275 15.80 -9.39 -6.27
CA PHE A 275 14.35 -9.45 -6.48
C PHE A 275 13.74 -10.83 -6.18
N SER A 276 14.56 -11.79 -5.76
CA SER A 276 14.16 -13.18 -5.48
C SER A 276 14.64 -13.71 -4.13
N ASP A 277 15.35 -12.89 -3.35
CA ASP A 277 15.96 -13.30 -2.08
C ASP A 277 14.87 -13.57 -1.01
N ILE A 278 14.94 -14.74 -0.39
CA ILE A 278 14.15 -15.14 0.77
C ILE A 278 15.09 -15.02 1.96
N SER A 279 15.29 -13.81 2.48
CA SER A 279 16.26 -13.59 3.56
C SER A 279 15.88 -14.41 4.80
N ASP A 280 16.71 -15.40 5.14
CA ASP A 280 16.65 -16.19 6.36
C ASP A 280 16.84 -15.29 7.60
N GLY A 281 15.77 -15.13 8.37
CA GLY A 281 15.82 -14.70 9.77
C GLY A 281 15.19 -13.34 10.08
N THR A 282 13.89 -13.33 10.38
CA THR A 282 13.28 -12.71 11.58
C THR A 282 11.77 -13.03 11.65
N SER A 283 11.26 -13.19 12.89
CA SER A 283 9.87 -13.27 13.39
C SER A 283 8.73 -13.94 12.57
N PRO A 284 7.80 -14.69 13.22
CA PRO A 284 6.68 -15.39 12.56
C PRO A 284 5.63 -14.50 11.86
N GLU A 285 5.75 -13.16 11.95
CA GLU A 285 4.91 -12.19 11.25
C GLU A 285 5.43 -11.89 9.81
N GLU A 286 6.71 -12.17 9.53
CA GLU A 286 7.34 -12.05 8.20
C GLU A 286 7.13 -13.31 7.37
N ASP A 287 7.11 -14.49 8.01
CA ASP A 287 6.68 -15.75 7.40
C ASP A 287 5.23 -15.68 6.89
N TYR A 288 4.36 -14.91 7.55
CA TYR A 288 2.98 -14.66 7.11
C TYR A 288 2.92 -13.79 5.84
N LYS A 289 3.81 -12.81 5.68
CA LYS A 289 3.89 -11.93 4.50
C LYS A 289 4.49 -12.66 3.29
N VAL A 290 5.52 -13.47 3.52
CA VAL A 290 6.10 -14.36 2.50
C VAL A 290 5.10 -15.46 2.12
N ALA A 291 4.33 -16.01 3.07
CA ALA A 291 3.22 -16.93 2.80
C ALA A 291 2.09 -16.26 2.02
N CYS A 292 1.77 -14.98 2.25
CA CYS A 292 0.78 -14.24 1.45
C CYS A 292 1.25 -13.99 0.02
N LEU A 293 2.53 -13.65 -0.18
CA LEU A 293 3.11 -13.48 -1.53
C LEU A 293 3.28 -14.82 -2.26
N LEU A 294 3.64 -15.89 -1.54
CA LEU A 294 3.61 -17.26 -2.05
C LEU A 294 2.19 -17.74 -2.34
N LEU A 295 1.18 -17.38 -1.54
CA LEU A 295 -0.24 -17.65 -1.80
C LEU A 295 -0.75 -16.86 -3.01
N VAL A 296 -0.28 -15.64 -3.25
CA VAL A 296 -0.58 -14.87 -4.48
C VAL A 296 0.10 -15.51 -5.70
N PHE A 297 1.35 -15.94 -5.56
CA PHE A 297 2.08 -16.68 -6.60
C PHE A 297 1.44 -18.05 -6.90
N VAL A 298 1.03 -18.81 -5.87
CA VAL A 298 0.32 -20.10 -5.97
C VAL A 298 -1.09 -19.89 -6.52
N ALA A 299 -1.88 -18.95 -6.01
CA ALA A 299 -3.26 -18.71 -6.44
C ALA A 299 -3.36 -18.19 -7.88
N VAL A 300 -2.34 -17.50 -8.39
CA VAL A 300 -2.29 -17.06 -9.79
C VAL A 300 -1.64 -18.11 -10.70
N SER A 301 -0.58 -18.78 -10.24
CA SER A 301 0.23 -19.66 -11.11
C SER A 301 -0.23 -21.12 -11.15
N LEU A 302 -0.80 -21.67 -10.07
CA LEU A 302 -1.25 -23.09 -10.04
C LEU A 302 -2.52 -23.38 -10.85
N PRO A 303 -3.56 -22.51 -10.87
CA PRO A 303 -4.71 -22.75 -11.75
C PRO A 303 -4.33 -22.68 -13.23
N LEU A 304 -3.42 -21.76 -13.60
CA LEU A 304 -2.88 -21.63 -14.95
C LEU A 304 -2.04 -22.86 -15.34
N LEU A 305 -1.17 -23.35 -14.43
CA LEU A 305 -0.39 -24.57 -14.64
C LEU A 305 -1.24 -25.86 -14.63
N ALA A 306 -2.31 -25.93 -13.83
CA ALA A 306 -3.20 -27.10 -13.76
C ALA A 306 -4.21 -27.15 -14.93
N SER A 307 -4.46 -26.00 -15.56
CA SER A 307 -5.24 -25.86 -16.79
C SER A 307 -4.41 -26.01 -18.07
N ASP A 308 -3.14 -26.38 -17.97
CA ASP A 308 -2.30 -26.69 -19.14
C ASP A 308 -2.10 -28.21 -19.27
N PRO A 309 -2.56 -28.87 -20.35
CA PRO A 309 -2.41 -30.31 -20.56
C PRO A 309 -0.96 -30.70 -20.86
N ALA A 310 -0.08 -29.72 -21.10
CA ALA A 310 1.36 -29.94 -21.20
C ALA A 310 2.07 -29.96 -19.83
N SER A 311 1.38 -29.60 -18.75
CA SER A 311 1.91 -29.61 -17.39
C SER A 311 1.92 -31.03 -16.83
N VAL A 312 3.06 -31.71 -16.94
CA VAL A 312 3.29 -33.02 -16.30
C VAL A 312 4.34 -32.84 -15.20
N TYR A 313 3.92 -33.11 -13.96
CA TYR A 313 4.82 -33.18 -12.81
C TYR A 313 5.61 -34.50 -12.86
N ASN A 314 6.94 -34.42 -13.02
CA ASN A 314 7.84 -35.59 -13.00
C ASN A 314 8.74 -35.54 -11.76
N THR A 315 8.72 -36.62 -10.97
CA THR A 315 9.38 -36.72 -9.65
C THR A 315 10.73 -37.44 -9.64
N GLU A 316 11.34 -37.75 -10.78
CA GLU A 316 12.52 -38.63 -10.85
C GLU A 316 13.49 -38.15 -11.95
N MET A 317 14.83 -38.17 -11.88
CA MET A 317 15.85 -38.46 -10.87
C MET A 317 17.23 -38.16 -11.52
N ASP A 318 18.21 -37.84 -10.67
CA ASP A 318 19.66 -38.08 -10.79
C ASP A 318 20.56 -37.44 -11.86
N GLY A 319 21.49 -36.62 -11.36
CA GLY A 319 22.74 -36.25 -12.02
C GLY A 319 23.94 -36.45 -11.09
N GLU A 320 24.25 -37.70 -10.72
CA GLU A 320 25.51 -38.08 -10.08
C GLU A 320 26.51 -38.65 -11.11
N ALA A 321 27.78 -38.24 -11.00
CA ALA A 321 28.85 -38.60 -11.93
C ALA A 321 29.52 -39.96 -11.58
N SER A 322 29.55 -40.86 -12.57
CA SER A 322 30.45 -42.03 -12.90
C SER A 322 31.51 -42.56 -11.89
N PRO A 323 31.89 -43.88 -11.91
CA PRO A 323 32.48 -44.54 -13.10
C PRO A 323 32.14 -46.02 -13.38
N ARG A 324 32.32 -46.39 -14.67
CA ARG A 324 32.31 -47.72 -15.35
C ARG A 324 33.17 -48.81 -14.64
N PRO A 325 32.94 -50.15 -14.80
CA PRO A 325 33.19 -50.85 -16.09
C PRO A 325 32.44 -52.18 -16.44
N ARG A 326 32.58 -52.54 -17.73
CA ARG A 326 32.51 -53.85 -18.45
C ARG A 326 31.27 -54.18 -19.31
N VAL A 327 31.58 -54.68 -20.51
CA VAL A 327 30.78 -55.13 -21.69
C VAL A 327 30.83 -56.70 -21.69
N PRO A 328 30.06 -57.54 -22.44
CA PRO A 328 29.25 -57.29 -23.67
C PRO A 328 27.86 -58.01 -23.81
N SER A 329 26.91 -57.40 -24.54
CA SER A 329 26.28 -57.82 -25.85
C SER A 329 25.03 -58.74 -25.78
N PRO A 330 24.20 -58.89 -26.85
CA PRO A 330 23.74 -57.94 -27.88
C PRO A 330 22.19 -57.96 -28.10
N GLY A 331 21.59 -56.89 -28.65
CA GLY A 331 20.23 -57.01 -29.21
C GLY A 331 19.50 -55.72 -29.58
N ARG A 332 19.62 -55.31 -30.85
CA ARG A 332 18.74 -54.44 -31.68
C ARG A 332 18.38 -53.01 -31.21
N VAL A 333 18.96 -52.05 -31.92
CA VAL A 333 18.38 -50.74 -32.33
C VAL A 333 17.57 -50.97 -33.64
N PRO A 334 16.83 -50.00 -34.25
CA PRO A 334 16.48 -48.62 -33.85
C PRO A 334 15.05 -48.12 -34.23
N MET A 335 14.80 -46.82 -33.97
CA MET A 335 14.01 -45.81 -34.72
C MET A 335 12.90 -45.10 -33.90
N THR A 336 13.10 -43.86 -33.42
CA THR A 336 12.81 -42.53 -34.05
C THR A 336 11.29 -42.31 -34.29
N LEU A 337 10.60 -41.22 -33.91
CA LEU A 337 10.90 -39.78 -33.79
C LEU A 337 9.99 -39.09 -32.74
N THR A 338 10.48 -37.98 -32.18
CA THR A 338 9.76 -36.88 -31.49
C THR A 338 9.02 -35.97 -32.51
N PRO A 339 8.41 -34.81 -32.15
CA PRO A 339 7.64 -34.35 -30.97
C PRO A 339 6.23 -33.81 -31.42
N THR A 340 5.32 -33.23 -30.61
CA THR A 340 5.22 -31.77 -30.34
C THR A 340 3.91 -31.44 -29.59
N VAL A 341 4.06 -30.79 -28.42
CA VAL A 341 3.30 -29.71 -27.74
C VAL A 341 1.99 -29.16 -28.38
N SER A 342 0.90 -29.04 -27.59
CA SER A 342 0.13 -27.78 -27.31
C SER A 342 -1.38 -27.92 -26.98
N HIS A 343 -1.81 -27.16 -25.96
CA HIS A 343 -3.08 -26.40 -25.76
C HIS A 343 -4.36 -27.04 -25.16
N LEU A 344 -4.77 -26.52 -24.00
CA LEU A 344 -6.14 -26.49 -23.43
C LEU A 344 -6.88 -25.20 -23.81
N VAL A 345 -8.20 -25.30 -24.00
CA VAL A 345 -9.18 -24.22 -23.74
C VAL A 345 -10.44 -24.84 -23.08
N CYS A 346 -10.97 -24.06 -22.13
CA CYS A 346 -12.08 -24.19 -21.18
C CYS A 346 -13.46 -24.66 -21.67
N ALA A 347 -14.27 -25.24 -20.76
CA ALA A 347 -15.65 -24.80 -20.44
C ALA A 347 -16.31 -25.61 -19.29
N GLY A 348 -17.06 -24.93 -18.42
CA GLY A 348 -18.38 -25.41 -17.94
C GLY A 348 -18.53 -25.93 -16.50
N ASN A 349 -19.16 -25.12 -15.65
CA ASN A 349 -19.76 -25.48 -14.35
C ASN A 349 -21.10 -26.24 -14.55
N PRO A 350 -21.70 -26.95 -13.55
CA PRO A 350 -22.67 -26.28 -12.64
C PRO A 350 -23.00 -26.90 -11.24
N VAL A 351 -23.57 -26.06 -10.34
CA VAL A 351 -24.72 -26.27 -9.37
C VAL A 351 -24.48 -27.05 -8.04
N VAL A 352 -25.07 -26.82 -6.83
CA VAL A 352 -25.94 -25.84 -6.09
C VAL A 352 -25.99 -26.23 -4.57
N THR A 353 -26.48 -25.32 -3.70
CA THR A 353 -27.06 -25.42 -2.31
C THR A 353 -26.19 -24.85 -1.17
N GLY A 354 -26.66 -24.00 -0.24
CA GLY A 354 -27.94 -23.33 -0.03
C GLY A 354 -27.99 -22.54 1.30
N ALA A 355 -28.59 -21.32 1.23
CA ALA A 355 -29.47 -20.64 2.23
C ALA A 355 -28.87 -19.86 3.46
N PRO A 356 -29.63 -18.91 4.10
CA PRO A 356 -29.61 -17.48 3.76
C PRO A 356 -29.65 -16.47 4.95
N TRP A 357 -29.51 -15.17 4.63
CA TRP A 357 -29.61 -13.98 5.49
C TRP A 357 -31.06 -13.49 5.73
N PRO A 358 -31.37 -12.73 6.80
CA PRO A 358 -32.68 -12.11 6.98
C PRO A 358 -32.73 -10.63 6.53
N GLN A 359 -33.82 -10.26 5.85
CA GLN A 359 -34.22 -8.88 5.58
C GLN A 359 -35.60 -8.57 6.18
N ARG A 360 -35.66 -7.41 6.84
CA ARG A 360 -36.68 -6.34 6.78
C ARG A 360 -38.11 -6.60 7.30
N TRP A 361 -38.45 -5.75 8.27
CA TRP A 361 -39.76 -5.52 8.88
C TRP A 361 -40.75 -4.84 7.92
N GLY A 362 -42.03 -5.24 7.96
CA GLY A 362 -43.16 -4.53 7.36
C GLY A 362 -44.47 -5.33 7.41
N GLN A 363 -45.58 -4.64 7.74
CA GLN A 363 -47.01 -5.06 7.83
C GLN A 363 -47.42 -5.69 9.18
N GLN A 364 -48.19 -4.96 10.01
CA GLN A 364 -49.64 -4.66 9.98
C GLN A 364 -50.48 -5.79 10.59
N ASP A 365 -50.92 -5.58 11.83
CA ASP A 365 -51.94 -6.37 12.53
C ASP A 365 -53.33 -5.72 12.39
N PRO A 366 -54.40 -6.51 12.19
CA PRO A 366 -55.76 -6.07 12.44
C PRO A 366 -56.40 -6.78 13.65
N GLY A 367 -56.92 -5.97 14.59
CA GLY A 367 -58.29 -6.09 15.12
C GLY A 367 -58.62 -7.05 16.28
N LEU A 368 -59.57 -6.55 17.10
CA LEU A 368 -60.46 -7.20 18.10
C LEU A 368 -59.94 -7.23 19.56
N GLU A 369 -60.68 -6.84 20.61
CA GLU A 369 -62.02 -6.26 20.78
C GLU A 369 -62.22 -5.87 22.27
N GLY A 370 -63.20 -5.01 22.57
CA GLY A 370 -63.79 -4.77 23.91
C GLY A 370 -63.41 -3.41 24.54
N GLY A 371 -64.30 -2.49 24.89
CA GLY A 371 -65.75 -2.51 25.09
C GLY A 371 -66.06 -1.79 26.41
N GLY A 372 -66.84 -0.70 26.39
CA GLY A 372 -67.45 -0.08 27.59
C GLY A 372 -67.46 1.45 27.62
N GLY A 373 -68.58 2.06 27.21
CA GLY A 373 -68.93 3.48 27.47
C GLY A 373 -69.53 3.68 28.88
N PRO A 374 -70.43 4.66 29.14
CA PRO A 374 -71.01 5.70 28.27
C PRO A 374 -70.37 7.09 28.39
#